data_AF-A0A5J9TKE5-F1
#
_entry.id   AF-A0A5J9TKE5-F1
#
_cell.length_a   1.000
_cell.length_b   1.000
_cell.length_c   1.000
_cell.angle_alpha   90.00
_cell.angle_beta   90.00
_cell.angle_gamma   90.00
#
_symmetry.space_group_name_H-M   'P 1'
#
loop_
_entity.id
_entity.type
_entity.pdbx_description
1 polymer ?
#
loop_
_entity_poly.entity_id
_entity_poly.type
_entity_poly.pdbx_seq_one_letter_code
_entity_poly.pdbx_strand_id
1 'polypeptide(L)'
;MLDRSHNQQPAEPGAGAGAGDGGGEGGGGGNVDRVLFKNLVEMVPLVESLMKDRRANPAYSRRASLVYTPAPAKKGSDLKSVKTPQTEMAKKRRDPEDTVKKSAPESNGENGSVVPLSVSGAENKPKDELAVLREQIDELQKKLVEKEEALRSAESLVGEMNAAYLTVDELRRQVAEKEALIRSTNSHLQDAKIMLADKQASLEKLEWEVKTSNKKVEDLQGDVSNMEFEISSLMALFEKVSENASGDCPDDGSVPSSYELEALQSTSEIDKIEVEKIEKERVTYAEALAAARENPNEEHLNLAAEARLRLQGLVL
;
A
#
# COMPACT_ATOMS: atom_id res chain seq x y z
N MET A 1 -45.76 34.93 -10.82
CA MET A 1 -46.62 35.63 -9.84
C MET A 1 -46.80 34.66 -8.68
N LEU A 2 -46.07 34.86 -7.59
CA LEU A 2 -46.56 35.45 -6.31
C LEU A 2 -47.60 34.49 -5.69
N ASP A 3 -47.36 33.85 -4.55
CA ASP A 3 -47.19 34.38 -3.19
C ASP A 3 -46.84 33.19 -2.25
N ARG A 4 -46.42 33.27 -0.99
CA ARG A 4 -45.81 34.25 -0.06
C ARG A 4 -45.89 33.59 1.33
N SER A 5 -44.97 33.97 2.23
CA SER A 5 -45.10 33.91 3.70
C SER A 5 -44.85 32.56 4.38
N HIS A 6 -44.23 32.45 5.56
CA HIS A 6 -43.33 33.26 6.40
C HIS A 6 -43.13 32.43 7.68
N ASN A 7 -41.98 32.62 8.35
CA ASN A 7 -41.75 32.39 9.80
C ASN A 7 -41.62 30.90 10.25
N GLN A 8 -40.70 30.45 11.12
CA GLN A 8 -40.02 31.04 12.27
C GLN A 8 -38.65 30.35 12.52
N GLN A 9 -37.66 31.11 12.99
CA GLN A 9 -36.49 30.62 13.76
C GLN A 9 -36.91 30.30 15.21
N PRO A 10 -36.05 29.57 15.95
CA PRO A 10 -35.81 29.94 17.35
C PRO A 10 -34.32 30.08 17.72
N ALA A 11 -34.01 31.27 18.23
CA ALA A 11 -33.27 31.64 19.44
C ALA A 11 -31.97 30.90 19.86
N GLU A 12 -30.90 31.70 19.95
CA GLU A 12 -29.79 31.52 20.90
C GLU A 12 -30.21 31.74 22.37
N PRO A 13 -29.39 31.29 23.33
CA PRO A 13 -29.23 31.97 24.61
C PRO A 13 -27.79 32.46 24.81
N GLY A 14 -27.62 33.78 24.85
CA GLY A 14 -26.46 34.43 25.47
C GLY A 14 -26.86 35.12 26.76
N ALA A 15 -26.08 34.93 27.84
CA ALA A 15 -25.75 35.94 28.85
C ALA A 15 -24.85 35.35 29.95
N GLY A 16 -23.72 36.01 30.22
CA GLY A 16 -22.88 35.73 31.38
C GLY A 16 -21.49 36.36 31.30
N ALA A 17 -21.43 37.70 31.30
CA ALA A 17 -20.19 38.46 31.43
C ALA A 17 -19.67 38.46 32.88
N GLY A 18 -18.34 38.45 33.05
CA GLY A 18 -17.65 38.70 34.32
C GLY A 18 -16.18 39.05 34.06
N ALA A 19 -15.81 40.29 34.35
CA ALA A 19 -14.56 40.94 33.96
C ALA A 19 -13.38 40.67 34.89
N GLY A 20 -12.17 40.73 34.31
CA GLY A 20 -10.99 41.39 34.88
C GLY A 20 -10.16 40.63 35.91
N ASP A 21 -8.93 40.26 35.52
CA ASP A 21 -7.75 40.68 36.29
C ASP A 21 -6.53 40.82 35.38
N GLY A 22 -5.81 41.91 35.56
CA GLY A 22 -4.54 42.19 34.92
C GLY A 22 -3.49 42.37 36.00
N GLY A 23 -2.43 41.55 35.95
CA GLY A 23 -1.27 41.64 36.83
C GLY A 23 -0.17 40.76 36.29
N GLY A 24 0.98 41.38 35.99
CA GLY A 24 2.10 40.77 35.28
C GLY A 24 3.04 39.93 36.14
N GLU A 25 4.23 39.71 35.56
CA GLU A 25 5.35 38.86 36.02
C GLU A 25 5.11 37.37 35.69
N GLY A 26 5.88 36.72 34.84
CA GLY A 26 7.34 36.77 34.69
C GLY A 26 7.84 35.36 34.92
N GLY A 27 8.33 34.69 33.88
CA GLY A 27 8.97 33.38 34.03
C GLY A 27 8.69 32.46 32.84
N GLY A 28 9.70 32.30 31.99
CA GLY A 28 9.65 31.38 30.85
C GLY A 28 9.28 29.96 31.28
N GLY A 29 8.26 29.41 30.63
CA GLY A 29 7.84 28.03 30.77
C GLY A 29 7.36 27.57 29.42
N GLY A 30 8.07 26.59 28.85
CA GLY A 30 8.08 26.24 27.43
C GLY A 30 6.71 26.21 26.76
N ASN A 31 6.69 26.70 25.53
CA ASN A 31 5.67 26.46 24.52
C ASN A 31 5.62 24.97 24.13
N VAL A 32 5.38 24.08 25.10
CA VAL A 32 5.13 22.68 24.80
C VAL A 32 3.79 22.66 24.08
N ASP A 33 3.85 22.28 22.80
CA ASP A 33 2.66 22.10 21.97
C ASP A 33 1.64 21.27 22.76
N ARG A 34 0.43 21.81 22.91
CA ARG A 34 -0.65 21.20 23.68
C ARG A 34 -0.99 19.80 23.14
N VAL A 35 -0.78 19.58 21.84
CA VAL A 35 -0.92 18.29 21.18
C VAL A 35 0.21 17.34 21.60
N LEU A 36 1.46 17.82 21.63
CA LEU A 36 2.60 17.04 22.11
C LEU A 36 2.45 16.64 23.58
N PHE A 37 1.97 17.55 24.43
CA PHE A 37 1.67 17.26 25.83
C PHE A 37 0.58 16.19 25.96
N LYS A 38 -0.51 16.31 25.19
CA LYS A 38 -1.59 15.32 25.18
C LYS A 38 -1.09 13.94 24.73
N ASN A 39 -0.33 13.87 23.65
CA ASN A 39 0.27 12.62 23.16
C ASN A 39 1.22 11.99 24.20
N LEU A 40 2.02 12.81 24.88
CA LEU A 40 2.93 12.34 25.92
C LEU A 40 2.15 11.77 27.11
N VAL A 41 1.07 12.43 27.53
CA VAL A 41 0.19 11.97 28.61
C VAL A 41 -0.54 10.66 28.23
N GLU A 42 -1.03 10.55 26.99
CA GLU A 42 -1.71 9.35 26.48
C GLU A 42 -0.76 8.14 26.36
N MET A 43 0.55 8.38 26.17
CA MET A 43 1.57 7.32 26.11
C MET A 43 1.94 6.74 27.48
N VAL A 44 1.73 7.46 28.60
CA VAL A 44 2.16 7.02 29.93
C VAL A 44 1.54 5.68 30.36
N PRO A 45 0.20 5.46 30.26
CA PRO A 45 -0.40 4.17 30.61
C PRO A 45 0.06 3.01 29.72
N LEU A 46 0.38 3.30 28.45
CA LEU A 46 0.88 2.31 27.49
C LEU A 46 2.30 1.87 27.84
N VAL A 47 3.17 2.83 28.19
CA VAL A 47 4.52 2.55 28.66
C VAL A 47 4.49 1.82 30.00
N GLU A 48 3.60 2.21 30.91
CA GLU A 48 3.45 1.53 32.20
C GLU A 48 2.96 0.08 32.03
N SER A 49 2.03 -0.17 31.11
CA SER A 49 1.58 -1.53 30.77
C SER A 49 2.70 -2.36 30.15
N LEU A 50 3.45 -1.79 29.19
CA LEU A 50 4.59 -2.45 28.58
C LEU A 50 5.69 -2.77 29.60
N MET A 51 5.94 -1.87 30.55
CA MET A 51 6.92 -2.10 31.62
C MET A 51 6.43 -3.13 32.66
N LYS A 52 5.13 -3.15 32.99
CA LYS A 52 4.53 -4.14 33.89
C LYS A 52 4.55 -5.54 33.28
N ASP A 53 4.20 -5.67 31.99
CA ASP A 53 4.24 -6.95 31.26
C ASP A 53 5.68 -7.49 31.15
N ARG A 54 6.65 -6.60 31.03
CA ARG A 54 8.07 -6.97 30.92
C ARG A 54 8.71 -7.33 32.26
N ARG A 55 8.18 -6.83 33.40
CA ARG A 55 8.67 -7.19 34.75
C ARG A 55 8.04 -8.49 35.28
N ALA A 56 6.84 -8.85 34.85
CA ALA A 56 6.18 -10.09 35.27
C ALA A 56 6.71 -11.34 34.56
N ASN A 57 7.45 -11.20 33.44
CA ASN A 57 7.91 -12.35 32.67
C ASN A 57 9.38 -12.20 32.20
N PRO A 58 10.37 -12.65 32.99
CA PRO A 58 11.79 -12.58 32.61
C PRO A 58 12.18 -13.61 31.53
N ALA A 59 11.23 -14.36 30.95
CA ALA A 59 11.51 -15.54 30.13
C ALA A 59 11.71 -15.28 28.62
N TYR A 60 11.61 -14.05 28.12
CA TYR A 60 11.85 -13.78 26.69
C TYR A 60 13.34 -13.66 26.37
N SER A 61 14.06 -14.79 26.45
CA SER A 61 15.36 -14.94 25.80
C SER A 61 15.14 -14.89 24.29
N ARG A 62 15.71 -13.87 23.64
CA ARG A 62 15.75 -13.73 22.18
C ARG A 62 16.40 -14.97 21.56
N ARG A 63 15.63 -16.00 21.22
CA ARG A 63 16.05 -17.02 20.27
C ARG A 63 15.93 -16.42 18.87
N ALA A 64 16.94 -15.67 18.48
CA ALA A 64 17.19 -15.44 17.06
C ALA A 64 17.53 -16.80 16.44
N SER A 65 16.59 -17.41 15.72
CA SER A 65 16.87 -18.59 14.91
C SER A 65 17.73 -18.15 13.73
N LEU A 66 19.04 -18.26 13.89
CA LEU A 66 19.99 -18.14 12.80
C LEU A 66 19.85 -19.39 11.91
N VAL A 67 19.05 -19.29 10.85
CA VAL A 67 19.06 -20.30 9.79
C VAL A 67 20.36 -20.11 9.02
N TYR A 68 21.36 -20.92 9.34
CA TYR A 68 22.62 -20.96 8.61
C TYR A 68 22.35 -21.53 7.21
N THR A 69 22.39 -20.68 6.19
CA THR A 69 22.46 -21.11 4.80
C THR A 69 23.93 -21.31 4.44
N PRO A 70 24.38 -22.54 4.11
CA PRO A 70 25.74 -22.76 3.64
C PRO A 70 25.96 -22.02 2.31
N ALA A 71 27.04 -21.26 2.20
CA ALA A 71 27.41 -20.55 0.97
C ALA A 71 27.64 -21.53 -0.20
N PRO A 72 27.26 -21.18 -1.44
CA PRO A 72 27.42 -22.08 -2.59
C PRO A 72 28.91 -22.30 -2.91
N ALA A 73 29.29 -23.57 -3.04
CA ALA A 73 30.64 -23.96 -3.40
C ALA A 73 30.95 -23.55 -4.86
N LYS A 74 32.05 -22.81 -5.06
CA LYS A 74 32.64 -22.61 -6.38
C LYS A 74 33.29 -23.92 -6.86
N LYS A 75 32.79 -24.50 -7.95
CA LYS A 75 33.51 -25.42 -8.85
C LYS A 75 32.94 -25.18 -10.26
N GLY A 76 33.69 -24.99 -11.34
CA GLY A 76 35.04 -25.50 -11.63
C GLY A 76 34.93 -26.91 -12.22
N SER A 77 34.94 -26.98 -13.56
CA SER A 77 35.17 -28.14 -14.44
C SER A 77 34.28 -29.38 -14.30
N ASP A 78 33.48 -29.61 -15.36
CA ASP A 78 33.45 -30.79 -16.24
C ASP A 78 33.46 -32.25 -15.69
N LEU A 79 32.74 -33.08 -16.46
CA LEU A 79 32.69 -34.56 -16.51
C LEU A 79 31.59 -35.30 -15.71
N LYS A 80 30.48 -35.56 -16.41
CA LYS A 80 29.90 -36.89 -16.73
C LYS A 80 29.75 -37.92 -15.59
N SER A 81 28.51 -38.21 -15.18
CA SER A 81 28.00 -39.60 -15.08
C SER A 81 26.50 -39.70 -14.72
N VAL A 82 25.88 -40.66 -15.41
CA VAL A 82 24.52 -41.20 -15.40
C VAL A 82 24.09 -41.77 -14.04
N LYS A 83 22.78 -41.66 -13.70
CA LYS A 83 21.83 -42.73 -13.23
C LYS A 83 20.76 -42.23 -12.23
N THR A 84 19.50 -42.27 -12.65
CA THR A 84 18.31 -42.67 -11.84
C THR A 84 18.38 -44.20 -11.57
N PRO A 85 17.69 -44.85 -10.57
CA PRO A 85 16.24 -44.73 -10.29
C PRO A 85 15.71 -45.05 -8.84
N GLN A 86 14.38 -44.91 -8.69
CA GLN A 86 13.38 -45.70 -7.90
C GLN A 86 13.35 -45.81 -6.34
N THR A 87 12.22 -45.35 -5.77
CA THR A 87 11.12 -46.10 -5.07
C THR A 87 11.27 -46.72 -3.65
N GLU A 88 10.30 -46.31 -2.78
CA GLU A 88 9.61 -46.95 -1.63
C GLU A 88 10.33 -47.56 -0.40
N MET A 89 9.74 -47.32 0.80
CA MET A 89 9.32 -48.44 1.68
C MET A 89 8.35 -48.04 2.82
N ALA A 90 7.32 -48.87 2.95
CA ALA A 90 6.26 -48.88 3.96
C ALA A 90 6.62 -49.58 5.29
N LYS A 91 5.84 -49.30 6.34
CA LYS A 91 5.48 -50.15 7.53
C LYS A 91 4.71 -49.24 8.53
N LYS A 92 3.62 -49.61 9.23
CA LYS A 92 3.08 -50.92 9.68
C LYS A 92 1.62 -50.74 10.18
N ARG A 93 0.72 -51.66 9.80
CA ARG A 93 -0.64 -51.87 10.37
C ARG A 93 -0.58 -52.57 11.74
N ARG A 94 -1.65 -52.45 12.56
CA ARG A 94 -2.47 -53.60 13.04
C ARG A 94 -3.74 -53.15 13.78
N ASP A 95 -4.89 -53.54 13.24
CA ASP A 95 -6.18 -53.66 13.93
C ASP A 95 -7.01 -54.72 13.18
N PRO A 96 -7.84 -55.56 13.84
CA PRO A 96 -8.89 -56.29 13.16
C PRO A 96 -10.26 -56.14 13.85
N GLU A 97 -11.20 -55.63 13.07
CA GLU A 97 -12.63 -55.57 13.33
C GLU A 97 -13.34 -56.78 12.68
N ASP A 98 -14.38 -57.27 13.37
CA ASP A 98 -15.60 -57.96 12.92
C ASP A 98 -15.61 -58.98 11.77
N THR A 99 -16.13 -60.18 12.09
CA THR A 99 -16.86 -61.02 11.12
C THR A 99 -18.14 -61.58 11.72
N VAL A 100 -19.24 -61.26 11.04
CA VAL A 100 -20.62 -61.69 11.27
C VAL A 100 -20.94 -62.94 10.43
N LYS A 101 -21.85 -63.80 10.96
CA LYS A 101 -22.76 -64.80 10.33
C LYS A 101 -22.41 -66.31 10.31
N LYS A 102 -23.25 -67.04 11.07
CA LYS A 102 -24.20 -68.10 10.62
C LYS A 102 -23.76 -69.57 10.71
N SER A 103 -24.33 -70.31 11.66
CA SER A 103 -25.30 -71.42 11.46
C SER A 103 -25.38 -72.35 12.70
N ALA A 104 -26.60 -72.65 13.14
CA ALA A 104 -26.91 -73.80 14.00
C ALA A 104 -26.89 -75.11 13.15
N PRO A 105 -26.74 -76.28 13.76
CA PRO A 105 -27.94 -77.04 14.14
C PRO A 105 -27.85 -77.80 15.48
N GLU A 106 -29.04 -78.28 15.86
CA GLU A 106 -29.47 -78.97 17.07
C GLU A 106 -28.72 -80.27 17.43
N SER A 107 -28.66 -80.59 18.72
CA SER A 107 -28.62 -81.98 19.19
C SER A 107 -29.15 -82.07 20.63
N ASN A 108 -29.98 -83.08 20.80
CA ASN A 108 -30.89 -83.41 21.90
C ASN A 108 -30.23 -84.26 23.00
N GLY A 109 -30.86 -84.33 24.18
CA GLY A 109 -30.54 -85.27 25.29
C GLY A 109 -29.78 -84.60 26.44
N GLU A 110 -30.10 -84.81 27.72
CA GLU A 110 -30.92 -85.80 28.38
C GLU A 110 -31.15 -85.36 29.83
N ASN A 111 -32.30 -85.72 30.40
CA ASN A 111 -32.68 -85.41 31.76
C ASN A 111 -31.76 -86.13 32.77
N GLY A 112 -31.11 -85.38 33.65
CA GLY A 112 -30.32 -85.91 34.78
C GLY A 112 -30.80 -85.32 36.10
N SER A 113 -31.66 -86.06 36.79
CA SER A 113 -32.30 -85.73 38.05
C SER A 113 -31.37 -85.91 39.27
N VAL A 114 -31.66 -85.13 40.32
CA VAL A 114 -31.32 -85.24 41.77
C VAL A 114 -29.85 -85.31 42.22
N VAL A 115 -29.44 -84.38 43.10
CA VAL A 115 -29.48 -84.51 44.59
C VAL A 115 -29.03 -83.17 45.21
N PRO A 116 -29.76 -82.57 46.18
CA PRO A 116 -29.20 -81.53 47.05
C PRO A 116 -28.60 -82.20 48.30
N LEU A 117 -27.27 -82.19 48.42
CA LEU A 117 -26.58 -82.61 49.63
C LEU A 117 -26.43 -81.40 50.57
N SER A 118 -27.29 -81.33 51.57
CA SER A 118 -27.11 -80.44 52.73
C SER A 118 -26.57 -81.23 53.92
N VAL A 119 -25.89 -80.50 54.82
CA VAL A 119 -25.47 -80.83 56.19
C VAL A 119 -24.07 -81.45 56.30
N SER A 120 -23.14 -81.04 57.17
CA SER A 120 -22.83 -79.81 57.93
C SER A 120 -21.48 -80.09 58.64
N GLY A 121 -20.73 -79.06 59.07
CA GLY A 121 -19.71 -79.27 60.12
C GLY A 121 -18.50 -78.34 60.11
N ALA A 122 -18.68 -77.06 60.46
CA ALA A 122 -17.71 -76.23 61.20
C ALA A 122 -18.38 -74.90 61.58
N GLU A 123 -18.86 -74.81 62.83
CA GLU A 123 -19.40 -73.60 63.45
C GLU A 123 -18.42 -72.42 63.35
N ASN A 124 -18.98 -71.25 63.01
CA ASN A 124 -18.39 -69.90 62.92
C ASN A 124 -17.64 -69.46 61.64
N LYS A 125 -17.16 -70.35 60.75
CA LYS A 125 -16.48 -69.92 59.51
C LYS A 125 -17.36 -69.25 58.43
N PRO A 126 -18.54 -69.78 58.06
CA PRO A 126 -19.31 -69.23 56.93
C PRO A 126 -20.00 -67.89 57.25
N LYS A 127 -20.19 -67.56 58.54
CA LYS A 127 -20.80 -66.28 58.97
C LYS A 127 -19.78 -65.14 58.91
N ASP A 128 -18.55 -65.39 59.33
CA ASP A 128 -17.46 -64.42 59.26
C ASP A 128 -17.08 -64.14 57.79
N GLU A 129 -17.03 -65.17 56.94
CA GLU A 129 -16.82 -65.02 55.49
C GLU A 129 -17.94 -64.22 54.82
N LEU A 130 -19.20 -64.46 55.21
CA LEU A 130 -20.33 -63.66 54.73
C LEU A 130 -20.24 -62.19 55.17
N ALA A 131 -19.76 -61.93 56.38
CA ALA A 131 -19.56 -60.57 56.88
C ALA A 131 -18.45 -59.85 56.09
N VAL A 132 -17.33 -60.52 55.82
CA VAL A 132 -16.23 -59.99 54.99
C VAL A 132 -16.69 -59.71 53.56
N LEU A 133 -17.46 -60.62 52.95
CA LEU A 133 -18.02 -60.39 51.61
C LEU A 133 -19.00 -59.21 51.58
N ARG A 134 -19.79 -59.02 52.64
CA ARG A 134 -20.67 -57.85 52.78
C ARG A 134 -19.89 -56.55 52.84
N GLU A 135 -18.85 -56.50 53.67
CA GLU A 135 -17.98 -55.33 53.78
C GLU A 135 -17.29 -55.01 52.44
N GLN A 136 -16.87 -56.04 51.69
CA GLN A 136 -16.32 -55.85 50.34
C GLN A 136 -17.36 -55.30 49.36
N ILE A 137 -18.61 -55.78 49.41
CA ILE A 137 -19.69 -55.25 48.58
C ILE A 137 -19.94 -53.77 48.92
N ASP A 138 -20.01 -53.44 50.20
CA ASP A 138 -20.22 -52.07 50.66
C ASP A 138 -19.07 -51.13 50.23
N GLU A 139 -17.82 -51.60 50.34
CA GLU A 139 -16.64 -50.86 49.89
C GLU A 139 -16.59 -50.70 48.36
N LEU A 140 -17.00 -51.73 47.60
CA LEU A 140 -17.11 -51.63 46.13
C LEU A 140 -18.23 -50.67 45.71
N GLN A 141 -19.37 -50.70 46.41
CA GLN A 141 -20.46 -49.76 46.18
C GLN A 141 -20.03 -48.32 46.45
N LYS A 142 -19.31 -48.07 47.55
CA LYS A 142 -18.75 -46.76 47.85
C LYS A 142 -17.79 -46.29 46.75
N LYS A 143 -16.85 -47.15 46.33
CA LYS A 143 -15.94 -46.85 45.22
C LYS A 143 -16.68 -46.55 43.91
N LEU A 144 -17.76 -47.26 43.62
CA LEU A 144 -18.57 -47.02 42.43
C LEU A 144 -19.18 -45.62 42.46
N VAL A 145 -19.77 -45.20 43.59
CA VAL A 145 -20.35 -43.86 43.75
C VAL A 145 -19.29 -42.77 43.61
N GLU A 146 -18.11 -42.93 44.23
CA GLU A 146 -16.99 -41.99 44.06
C GLU A 146 -16.55 -41.87 42.59
N LYS A 147 -16.55 -42.98 41.84
CA LYS A 147 -16.24 -42.99 40.41
C LYS A 147 -17.32 -42.32 39.57
N GLU A 148 -18.60 -42.51 39.89
CA GLU A 148 -19.72 -41.84 39.23
C GLU A 148 -19.71 -40.32 39.46
N GLU A 149 -19.36 -39.87 40.67
CA GLU A 149 -19.17 -38.44 40.95
C GLU A 149 -17.98 -37.85 40.19
N ALA A 150 -16.85 -38.57 40.15
CA ALA A 150 -15.68 -38.17 39.36
C ALA A 150 -16.00 -38.11 37.86
N LEU A 151 -16.80 -39.05 37.35
CA LEU A 151 -17.26 -39.05 35.96
C LEU A 151 -18.14 -37.82 35.68
N ARG A 152 -19.11 -37.53 36.56
CA ARG A 152 -19.97 -36.35 36.44
C ARG A 152 -19.16 -35.04 36.46
N SER A 153 -18.11 -34.97 37.28
CA SER A 153 -17.19 -33.83 37.31
C SER A 153 -16.40 -33.69 35.99
N ALA A 154 -15.90 -34.80 35.44
CA ALA A 154 -15.21 -34.81 34.16
C ALA A 154 -16.13 -34.38 33.01
N GLU A 155 -17.38 -34.84 32.98
CA GLU A 155 -18.39 -34.43 31.99
C GLU A 155 -18.68 -32.92 32.06
N SER A 156 -18.81 -32.35 33.27
CA SER A 156 -18.95 -30.91 33.46
C SER A 156 -17.74 -30.14 32.90
N LEU A 157 -16.53 -30.60 33.20
CA LEU A 157 -15.29 -29.99 32.71
C LEU A 157 -15.19 -30.05 31.18
N VAL A 158 -15.64 -31.14 30.55
CA VAL A 158 -15.72 -31.24 29.09
C VAL A 158 -16.73 -30.22 28.53
N GLY A 159 -17.86 -30.02 29.20
CA GLY A 159 -18.83 -28.97 28.84
C GLY A 159 -18.21 -27.56 28.88
N GLU A 160 -17.49 -27.25 29.96
CA GLU A 160 -16.77 -25.98 30.11
C GLU A 160 -15.68 -25.83 29.04
N MET A 161 -14.93 -26.89 28.74
CA MET A 161 -13.91 -26.91 27.69
C MET A 161 -14.53 -26.64 26.31
N ASN A 162 -15.69 -27.23 26.01
CA ASN A 162 -16.41 -26.98 24.76
C ASN A 162 -16.89 -25.52 24.66
N ALA A 163 -17.39 -24.94 25.76
CA ALA A 163 -17.73 -23.52 25.80
C ALA A 163 -16.50 -22.64 25.56
N ALA A 164 -15.36 -22.97 26.18
CA ALA A 164 -14.10 -22.27 25.95
C ALA A 164 -13.66 -22.36 24.48
N TYR A 165 -13.77 -23.53 23.83
CA TYR A 165 -13.46 -23.67 22.40
C TYR A 165 -14.31 -22.76 21.51
N LEU A 166 -15.61 -22.67 21.77
CA LEU A 166 -16.50 -21.75 21.03
C LEU A 166 -16.06 -20.29 21.18
N THR A 167 -15.65 -19.87 22.39
CA THR A 167 -15.14 -18.50 22.59
C THR A 167 -13.82 -18.25 21.86
N VAL A 168 -12.92 -19.23 21.83
CA VAL A 168 -11.64 -19.13 21.10
C VAL A 168 -11.87 -19.00 19.60
N ASP A 169 -12.81 -19.77 19.04
CA ASP A 169 -13.11 -19.73 17.62
C ASP A 169 -13.77 -18.40 17.22
N GLU A 170 -14.64 -17.85 18.06
CA GLU A 170 -15.20 -16.50 17.85
C GLU A 170 -14.11 -15.42 17.91
N LEU A 171 -13.18 -15.49 18.86
CA LEU A 171 -12.03 -14.58 18.92
C LEU A 171 -11.14 -14.69 17.68
N ARG A 172 -10.89 -15.91 17.18
CA ARG A 172 -10.15 -16.13 15.93
C ARG A 172 -10.85 -15.47 14.74
N ARG A 173 -12.17 -15.58 14.66
CA ARG A 173 -12.97 -14.92 13.61
C ARG A 173 -12.83 -13.39 13.70
N GLN A 174 -12.92 -12.82 14.89
CA GLN A 174 -12.75 -11.37 15.09
C GLN A 174 -11.34 -10.89 14.73
N VAL A 175 -10.29 -11.66 15.06
CA VAL A 175 -8.91 -11.35 14.65
C VAL A 175 -8.81 -11.33 13.12
N ALA A 176 -9.34 -12.34 12.43
CA ALA A 176 -9.31 -12.39 10.97
C ALA A 176 -10.04 -11.20 10.31
N GLU A 177 -11.18 -10.79 10.88
CA GLU A 177 -11.95 -9.62 10.41
C GLU A 177 -11.16 -8.31 10.60
N LYS A 178 -10.55 -8.13 11.78
CA LYS A 178 -9.69 -6.96 12.07
C LYS A 178 -8.46 -6.93 11.18
N GLU A 179 -7.83 -8.07 10.92
CA GLU A 179 -6.70 -8.17 9.97
C GLU A 179 -7.12 -7.85 8.53
N ALA A 180 -8.32 -8.26 8.11
CA ALA A 180 -8.87 -7.87 6.81
C ALA A 180 -9.09 -6.35 6.72
N LEU A 181 -9.65 -5.74 7.78
CA LEU A 181 -9.84 -4.29 7.85
C LEU A 181 -8.49 -3.54 7.78
N ILE A 182 -7.50 -3.97 8.57
CA ILE A 182 -6.15 -3.39 8.55
C ILE A 182 -5.54 -3.47 7.14
N ARG A 183 -5.64 -4.62 6.47
CA ARG A 183 -5.15 -4.79 5.10
C ARG A 183 -5.85 -3.85 4.13
N SER A 184 -7.17 -3.72 4.22
CA SER A 184 -7.98 -2.82 3.38
C SER A 184 -7.58 -1.35 3.58
N THR A 185 -7.52 -0.88 4.83
CA THR A 185 -7.11 0.50 5.14
C THR A 185 -5.68 0.78 4.69
N ASN A 186 -4.76 -0.16 4.88
CA ASN A 186 -3.38 0.00 4.43
C ASN A 186 -3.29 0.08 2.90
N SER A 187 -4.06 -0.73 2.16
CA SER A 187 -4.15 -0.63 0.70
C SER A 187 -4.62 0.75 0.27
N HIS A 188 -5.71 1.25 0.86
CA HIS A 188 -6.23 2.58 0.56
C HIS A 188 -5.21 3.70 0.85
N LEU A 189 -4.44 3.58 1.93
CA LEU A 189 -3.36 4.51 2.25
C LEU A 189 -2.24 4.51 1.19
N GLN A 190 -1.86 3.32 0.69
CA GLN A 190 -0.85 3.25 -0.39
C GLN A 190 -1.38 3.90 -1.68
N ASP A 191 -2.64 3.64 -2.05
CA ASP A 191 -3.27 4.24 -3.23
C ASP A 191 -3.31 5.78 -3.11
N ALA A 192 -3.70 6.29 -1.94
CA ALA A 192 -3.70 7.73 -1.67
C ALA A 192 -2.29 8.35 -1.76
N LYS A 193 -1.27 7.61 -1.30
CA LYS A 193 0.13 8.05 -1.39
C LYS A 193 0.61 8.13 -2.84
N ILE A 194 0.22 7.17 -3.69
CA ILE A 194 0.52 7.20 -5.13
C ILE A 194 -0.16 8.40 -5.77
N MET A 195 -1.46 8.61 -5.54
CA MET A 195 -2.16 9.78 -6.07
C MET A 195 -1.53 11.10 -5.63
N LEU A 196 -1.09 11.21 -4.37
CA LEU A 196 -0.43 12.41 -3.88
C LEU A 196 0.89 12.68 -4.61
N ALA A 197 1.69 11.64 -4.87
CA ALA A 197 2.90 11.75 -5.66
C ALA A 197 2.61 12.19 -7.10
N ASP A 198 1.56 11.65 -7.74
CA ASP A 198 1.15 12.05 -9.08
C ASP A 198 0.70 13.51 -9.14
N LYS A 199 -0.05 13.97 -8.12
CA LYS A 199 -0.45 15.38 -7.99
C LYS A 199 0.76 16.28 -7.76
N GLN A 200 1.73 15.85 -6.96
CA GLN A 200 2.98 16.58 -6.74
C GLN A 200 3.77 16.74 -8.04
N ALA A 201 3.94 15.66 -8.81
CA ALA A 201 4.60 15.72 -10.12
C ALA A 201 3.87 16.63 -11.11
N SER A 202 2.54 16.63 -11.09
CA SER A 202 1.72 17.51 -11.92
C SER A 202 1.89 18.99 -11.55
N LEU A 203 1.99 19.30 -10.25
CA LEU A 203 2.24 20.65 -9.76
C LEU A 203 3.63 21.16 -10.16
N GLU A 204 4.67 20.35 -9.99
CA GLU A 204 6.05 20.71 -10.39
C GLU A 204 6.16 20.98 -11.89
N LYS A 205 5.48 20.17 -12.71
CA LYS A 205 5.39 20.40 -14.16
C LYS A 205 4.73 21.74 -14.48
N LEU A 206 3.60 22.04 -13.85
CA LEU A 206 2.90 23.31 -14.05
C LEU A 206 3.74 24.50 -13.57
N GLU A 207 4.43 24.37 -12.44
CA GLU A 207 5.34 25.40 -11.93
C GLU A 207 6.47 25.68 -12.91
N TRP A 208 7.05 24.64 -13.52
CA TRP A 208 8.07 24.78 -14.54
C TRP A 208 7.54 25.43 -15.82
N GLU A 209 6.33 25.07 -16.26
CA GLU A 209 5.64 25.72 -17.39
C GLU A 209 5.37 27.21 -17.11
N VAL A 210 4.94 27.55 -15.88
CA VAL A 210 4.75 28.96 -15.47
C VAL A 210 6.07 29.72 -15.47
N LYS A 211 7.13 29.16 -14.89
CA LYS A 211 8.47 29.79 -14.86
C LYS A 211 9.01 30.04 -16.27
N THR A 212 8.91 29.05 -17.15
CA THR A 212 9.38 29.18 -18.55
C THR A 212 8.53 30.14 -19.37
N SER A 213 7.21 30.16 -19.16
CA SER A 213 6.30 31.12 -19.79
C SER A 213 6.57 32.54 -19.31
N ASN A 214 6.71 32.75 -17.99
CA ASN A 214 7.02 34.05 -17.41
C ASN A 214 8.34 34.60 -17.96
N LYS A 215 9.36 33.75 -18.11
CA LYS A 215 10.62 34.17 -18.74
C LYS A 215 10.43 34.62 -20.20
N LYS A 216 9.61 33.92 -20.99
CA LYS A 216 9.30 34.35 -22.37
C LYS A 216 8.57 35.69 -22.39
N VAL A 217 7.70 35.94 -21.42
CA VAL A 217 7.02 37.24 -21.28
C VAL A 217 8.01 38.35 -20.95
N GLU A 218 8.95 38.11 -20.03
CA GLU A 218 10.02 39.07 -19.71
C GLU A 218 10.90 39.36 -20.93
N ASP A 219 11.31 38.32 -21.68
CA ASP A 219 12.12 38.47 -22.90
C ASP A 219 11.36 39.31 -23.96
N LEU A 220 10.07 38.98 -24.23
CA LEU A 220 9.22 39.74 -25.16
C LEU A 220 8.97 41.19 -24.69
N GLN A 221 8.84 41.41 -23.39
CA GLN A 221 8.70 42.76 -22.84
C GLN A 221 9.97 43.59 -23.12
N GLY A 222 11.15 42.98 -22.99
CA GLY A 222 12.43 43.59 -23.37
C GLY A 222 12.48 43.98 -24.85
N ASP A 223 12.04 43.07 -25.73
CA ASP A 223 12.00 43.32 -27.18
C ASP A 223 11.08 44.49 -27.54
N VAL A 224 9.91 44.59 -26.89
CA VAL A 224 8.97 45.71 -27.09
C VAL A 224 9.59 47.04 -26.64
N SER A 225 10.26 47.07 -25.49
CA SER A 225 10.97 48.27 -25.04
C SER A 225 12.11 48.67 -25.98
N ASN A 226 12.82 47.70 -26.57
CA ASN A 226 13.85 47.99 -27.57
C ASN A 226 13.24 48.59 -28.85
N MET A 227 12.16 47.99 -29.37
CA MET A 227 11.45 48.52 -30.54
C MET A 227 10.88 49.92 -30.27
N GLU A 228 10.36 50.21 -29.07
CA GLU A 228 9.87 51.54 -28.70
C GLU A 228 10.98 52.60 -28.77
N PHE A 229 12.20 52.25 -28.33
CA PHE A 229 13.37 53.12 -28.46
C PHE A 229 13.77 53.35 -29.93
N GLU A 230 13.81 52.29 -30.74
CA GLU A 230 14.10 52.38 -32.18
C GLU A 230 13.06 53.23 -32.92
N ILE A 231 11.77 53.02 -32.66
CA ILE A 231 10.67 53.82 -33.22
C ILE A 231 10.80 55.28 -32.80
N SER A 232 11.10 55.56 -31.52
CA SER A 232 11.30 56.93 -31.02
C SER A 232 12.48 57.61 -31.70
N SER A 233 13.60 56.89 -31.89
CA SER A 233 14.77 57.38 -32.63
C SER A 233 14.42 57.68 -34.09
N LEU A 234 13.69 56.79 -34.76
CA LEU A 234 13.24 56.97 -36.13
C LEU A 234 12.29 58.17 -36.27
N MET A 235 11.33 58.30 -35.35
CA MET A 235 10.38 59.41 -35.32
C MET A 235 11.10 60.75 -35.14
N ALA A 236 12.10 60.82 -34.25
CA ALA A 236 12.93 62.01 -34.09
C ALA A 236 13.73 62.38 -35.36
N LEU A 237 14.20 61.38 -36.12
CA LEU A 237 14.82 61.62 -37.43
C LEU A 237 13.81 62.20 -38.43
N PHE A 238 12.59 61.67 -38.49
CA PHE A 238 11.54 62.22 -39.35
C PHE A 238 11.16 63.66 -38.98
N GLU A 239 11.01 63.97 -37.70
CA GLU A 239 10.73 65.33 -37.20
C GLU A 239 11.81 66.30 -37.68
N LYS A 240 13.08 65.92 -37.50
CA LYS A 240 14.25 66.72 -37.93
C LYS A 240 14.29 66.91 -39.45
N VAL A 241 14.09 65.85 -40.24
CA VAL A 241 14.07 65.96 -41.71
C VAL A 241 12.91 66.84 -42.17
N SER A 242 11.73 66.74 -41.53
CA SER A 242 10.58 67.59 -41.84
C SER A 242 10.84 69.07 -41.55
N GLU A 243 11.55 69.39 -40.45
CA GLU A 243 11.98 70.75 -40.13
C GLU A 243 13.00 71.29 -41.16
N ASN A 244 13.95 70.45 -41.58
CA ASN A 244 14.94 70.77 -42.61
C ASN A 244 14.35 70.98 -44.02
N ALA A 245 13.28 70.25 -44.38
CA ALA A 245 12.60 70.39 -45.68
C ALA A 245 11.62 71.57 -45.74
N SER A 246 11.21 72.10 -44.58
CA SER A 246 10.40 73.32 -44.48
C SER A 246 11.23 74.60 -44.57
N GLY A 247 12.57 74.51 -44.59
CA GLY A 247 13.47 75.64 -44.82
C GLY A 247 13.76 75.82 -46.31
N ASP A 248 13.35 76.98 -46.85
CA ASP A 248 13.56 77.45 -48.24
C ASP A 248 14.79 76.87 -48.96
N CYS A 249 14.57 76.12 -50.05
CA CYS A 249 15.36 76.27 -51.29
C CYS A 249 14.73 75.59 -52.52
N PRO A 250 15.06 76.06 -53.74
CA PRO A 250 14.26 75.90 -54.95
C PRO A 250 14.56 74.63 -55.74
N ASP A 251 13.54 74.19 -56.49
CA ASP A 251 13.57 73.58 -57.83
C ASP A 251 14.86 72.87 -58.27
N ASP A 252 14.89 71.52 -58.26
CA ASP A 252 15.32 70.73 -59.42
C ASP A 252 14.92 69.26 -59.25
N GLY A 253 14.13 68.76 -60.20
CA GLY A 253 13.60 67.41 -60.20
C GLY A 253 14.58 66.40 -60.79
N SER A 254 15.03 65.46 -59.97
CA SER A 254 15.60 64.20 -60.47
C SER A 254 15.13 63.04 -59.62
N VAL A 255 14.07 62.37 -60.10
CA VAL A 255 13.55 61.11 -59.56
C VAL A 255 14.61 60.01 -59.77
N PRO A 256 15.00 59.23 -58.74
CA PRO A 256 15.92 58.11 -58.91
C PRO A 256 15.29 57.02 -59.79
N SER A 257 16.08 56.48 -60.72
CA SER A 257 15.64 55.54 -61.76
C SER A 257 15.22 54.17 -61.20
N SER A 258 14.06 53.69 -61.65
CA SER A 258 13.40 52.42 -61.27
C SER A 258 14.24 51.15 -61.47
N TYR A 259 15.39 51.22 -62.14
CA TYR A 259 16.23 50.05 -62.44
C TYR A 259 17.02 49.53 -61.21
N GLU A 260 17.23 50.37 -60.19
CA GLU A 260 18.00 50.00 -58.99
C GLU A 260 17.15 49.17 -58.00
N LEU A 261 15.83 49.29 -58.06
CA LEU A 261 14.89 48.55 -57.21
C LEU A 261 14.70 47.09 -57.68
N GLU A 262 14.78 46.85 -59.00
CA GLU A 262 14.58 45.52 -59.60
C GLU A 262 15.79 44.58 -59.36
N ALA A 263 16.99 45.16 -59.22
CA ALA A 263 18.20 44.44 -58.84
C ALA A 263 18.16 43.90 -57.39
N LEU A 264 17.46 44.61 -56.48
CA LEU A 264 17.27 44.19 -55.09
C LEU A 264 16.16 43.14 -54.91
N GLN A 265 15.17 43.13 -55.81
CA GLN A 265 14.14 42.07 -55.82
C GLN A 265 14.71 40.73 -56.31
N SER A 266 15.68 40.75 -57.21
CA SER A 266 16.33 39.54 -57.73
C SER A 266 17.19 38.81 -56.69
N THR A 267 17.79 39.52 -55.72
CA THR A 267 18.49 38.89 -54.59
C THR A 267 17.52 38.29 -53.57
N SER A 268 16.29 38.80 -53.47
CA SER A 268 15.29 38.26 -52.54
C SER A 268 14.72 36.90 -52.98
N GLU A 269 14.73 36.57 -54.27
CA GLU A 269 14.16 35.31 -54.77
C GLU A 269 15.09 34.11 -54.55
N ILE A 270 16.41 34.33 -54.58
CA ILE A 270 17.41 33.29 -54.26
C ILE A 270 17.30 32.88 -52.77
N ASP A 271 17.16 33.86 -51.88
CA ASP A 271 17.03 33.64 -50.43
C ASP A 271 15.72 32.92 -50.10
N LYS A 272 14.64 33.21 -50.85
CA LYS A 272 13.35 32.55 -50.68
C LYS A 272 13.42 31.05 -50.97
N ILE A 273 14.15 30.64 -52.01
CA ILE A 273 14.33 29.22 -52.37
C ILE A 273 15.14 28.49 -51.29
N GLU A 274 16.14 29.13 -50.72
CA GLU A 274 16.95 28.57 -49.63
C GLU A 274 16.13 28.40 -48.35
N VAL A 275 15.31 29.40 -47.99
CA VAL A 275 14.39 29.32 -46.84
C VAL A 275 13.37 28.19 -47.00
N GLU A 276 12.77 28.04 -48.19
CA GLU A 276 11.82 26.94 -48.46
C GLU A 276 12.50 25.56 -48.36
N LYS A 277 13.77 25.45 -48.79
CA LYS A 277 14.56 24.22 -48.69
C LYS A 277 14.88 23.87 -47.23
N ILE A 278 15.29 24.85 -46.42
CA ILE A 278 15.53 24.65 -44.98
C ILE A 278 14.25 24.18 -44.30
N GLU A 279 13.12 24.83 -44.57
CA GLU A 279 11.84 24.48 -43.94
C GLU A 279 11.38 23.06 -44.32
N LYS A 280 11.59 22.63 -45.57
CA LYS A 280 11.30 21.26 -46.01
C LYS A 280 12.11 20.21 -45.25
N GLU A 281 13.41 20.44 -45.04
CA GLU A 281 14.24 19.52 -44.26
C GLU A 281 13.88 19.55 -42.77
N ARG A 282 13.41 20.69 -42.22
CA ARG A 282 12.86 20.77 -40.86
C ARG A 282 11.62 19.91 -40.67
N VAL A 283 10.69 19.96 -41.63
CA VAL A 283 9.48 19.11 -41.63
C VAL A 283 9.88 17.64 -41.69
N THR A 284 10.81 17.27 -42.58
CA THR A 284 11.30 15.89 -42.73
C THR A 284 11.93 15.37 -41.44
N TYR A 285 12.74 16.19 -40.76
CA TYR A 285 13.32 15.84 -39.46
C TYR A 285 12.26 15.69 -38.36
N ALA A 286 11.23 16.55 -38.35
CA ALA A 286 10.14 16.48 -37.39
C ALA A 286 9.30 15.19 -37.56
N GLU A 287 9.03 14.79 -38.80
CA GLU A 287 8.34 13.52 -39.12
C GLU A 287 9.18 12.30 -38.70
N ALA A 288 10.47 12.30 -39.02
CA ALA A 288 11.38 11.22 -38.61
C ALA A 288 11.49 11.10 -37.08
N LEU A 289 11.51 12.24 -36.37
CA LEU A 289 11.46 12.27 -34.90
C LEU A 289 10.14 11.73 -34.34
N ALA A 290 9.02 12.04 -34.98
CA ALA A 290 7.72 11.51 -34.58
C ALA A 290 7.67 9.98 -34.75
N ALA A 291 8.13 9.47 -35.89
CA ALA A 291 8.23 8.04 -36.16
C ALA A 291 9.16 7.31 -35.18
N ALA A 292 10.32 7.90 -34.84
CA ALA A 292 11.25 7.34 -33.86
C ALA A 292 10.69 7.36 -32.42
N ARG A 293 9.83 8.34 -32.09
CA ARG A 293 9.13 8.40 -30.79
C ARG A 293 8.01 7.37 -30.69
N GLU A 294 7.30 7.12 -31.79
CA GLU A 294 6.25 6.10 -31.85
C GLU A 294 6.85 4.68 -31.84
N ASN A 295 7.96 4.49 -32.55
CA ASN A 295 8.64 3.20 -32.69
C ASN A 295 10.17 3.36 -32.56
N PRO A 296 10.75 3.21 -31.36
CA PRO A 296 12.18 3.42 -31.11
C PRO A 296 13.03 2.21 -31.56
N ASN A 297 12.99 1.90 -32.86
CA ASN A 297 13.88 0.94 -33.49
C ASN A 297 15.14 1.65 -34.02
N GLU A 298 16.18 0.88 -34.33
CA GLU A 298 17.46 1.42 -34.83
C GLU A 298 17.31 2.13 -36.18
N GLU A 299 16.38 1.67 -37.03
CA GLU A 299 16.11 2.24 -38.35
C GLU A 299 15.50 3.66 -38.28
N HIS A 300 14.48 3.89 -37.45
CA HIS A 300 13.86 5.21 -37.29
C HIS A 300 14.80 6.18 -36.57
N LEU A 301 15.62 5.69 -35.62
CA LEU A 301 16.66 6.51 -34.98
C LEU A 301 17.73 6.95 -35.99
N ASN A 302 18.15 6.06 -36.89
CA ASN A 302 19.09 6.40 -37.96
C ASN A 302 18.48 7.41 -38.96
N LEU A 303 17.22 7.23 -39.37
CA LEU A 303 16.51 8.19 -40.23
C LEU A 303 16.40 9.59 -39.59
N ALA A 304 16.09 9.65 -38.29
CA ALA A 304 16.06 10.92 -37.55
C ALA A 304 17.44 11.56 -37.46
N ALA A 305 18.50 10.77 -37.27
CA ALA A 305 19.88 11.25 -37.25
C ALA A 305 20.34 11.77 -38.62
N GLU A 306 20.00 11.07 -39.72
CA GLU A 306 20.30 11.52 -41.08
C GLU A 306 19.56 12.81 -41.44
N ALA A 307 18.26 12.90 -41.14
CA ALA A 307 17.48 14.11 -41.38
C ALA A 307 18.03 15.30 -40.59
N ARG A 308 18.49 15.07 -39.35
CA ARG A 308 19.20 16.09 -38.55
C ARG A 308 20.48 16.57 -39.23
N LEU A 309 21.28 15.64 -39.77
CA LEU A 309 22.53 15.97 -40.44
C LEU A 309 22.29 16.81 -41.71
N ARG A 310 21.26 16.48 -42.50
CA ARG A 310 20.86 17.25 -43.69
C ARG A 310 20.43 18.66 -43.34
N LEU A 311 19.61 18.81 -42.30
CA LEU A 311 19.20 20.12 -41.80
C LEU A 311 20.39 20.94 -41.29
N GLN A 312 21.31 20.31 -40.56
CA GLN A 312 22.50 20.98 -40.05
C GLN A 312 23.41 21.49 -41.18
N GLY A 313 23.49 20.77 -42.30
CA GLY A 313 24.25 21.20 -43.49
C GLY A 313 23.63 22.34 -44.28
N LEU A 314 22.41 22.79 -43.96
CA LEU A 314 21.76 23.94 -44.58
C LEU A 314 21.67 25.16 -43.66
N VAL A 315 21.95 25.00 -42.36
CA VAL A 315 21.80 26.05 -41.32
C VAL A 315 23.16 26.54 -40.81
N LEU A 316 24.25 25.82 -41.11
CA LEU A 316 25.64 26.20 -40.85
C LEU A 316 26.32 26.65 -42.16
#